data_AF-A0A926B7Y5-F1
#
_entry.id   AF-A0A926B7Y5-F1
#
_cell.length_a   1.000
_cell.length_b   1.000
_cell.length_c   1.000
_cell.angle_alpha   90.00
_cell.angle_beta   90.00
_cell.angle_gamma   90.00
#
_symmetry.space_group_name_H-M   'P 1'
#
loop_
_entity.id
_entity.type
_entity.pdbx_description
1 polymer ?
#
loop_
_entity_poly.entity_id
_entity_poly.type
_entity_poly.pdbx_seq_one_letter_code
_entity_poly.pdbx_strand_id
1 'polypeptide(L)'
;NDVYELTTFDPGYQYTFSSYGHYEVTMTGWARDAIGNVYQGGGTYDVWVAEALDLDLGTFAGTPFQVGDTMSTTVHVNPPVAADVSMTLRVLPNSNTASAITRTVSGRANAFGYFHPGPTADLLALESPGEYVLDVLVSYTDAQGRLWMGAQRAASVIETPNVPFVAHGKRGIVHGSGHFSSAWFRVKDIISPGQNDEQGLGSPVLMPYHSGDVIWSADNTDSGIFPAITIQDDMRRTALTTGLPDSEVTAGEITVALPPIRPDGIQAVQAPERINTWAYSYFTAIRSGVTIRSMVASGEVQRAYWQFNDRYNDQIGNGPQGDLVDDAKLQYAGVVIRDISAGTNYYGIYGSMAAMIPAGTTVGQRVFPPFQGNGGGPSGGALISMAGQSIDMFFTPVGVMPGSVLAVGNIASISGVVWPTLASKVDVVVTKPSGAQVTTTGRANKVGAYYKPGDDFAVTEPGMYTAQILVTHDGRSSAGPVTMPYPSGGVLGTGGGAYRFYVASAESTTTPLTVTPSSTTLGTSGVTLTVTPPAGVTPIEARVTVNMTGVVLDDRALSLSGGNYSFTYATANYASGFKNLDPDGSDTVNVTFYVRGTVAGGATVHLVKRALFVAGRFWMVE
;
A
#
# COMPACT_ATOMS: atom_id res chain seq x y z
N ASN A 1 -5.81 -24.59 12.30
CA ASN A 1 -5.57 -25.84 11.56
C ASN A 1 -5.15 -25.46 10.15
N ASP A 2 -3.94 -25.65 9.64
CA ASP A 2 -2.72 -26.28 10.13
C ASP A 2 -1.60 -25.56 9.38
N VAL A 3 -0.73 -24.87 10.10
CA VAL A 3 0.64 -24.65 9.63
C VAL A 3 1.41 -25.83 10.18
N TYR A 4 2.00 -26.65 9.31
CA TYR A 4 2.90 -27.71 9.74
C TYR A 4 4.14 -27.04 10.36
N GLU A 5 4.08 -26.75 11.65
CA GLU A 5 5.22 -26.28 12.42
C GLU A 5 5.93 -27.49 13.03
N LEU A 6 7.21 -27.64 12.72
CA LEU A 6 8.09 -28.58 13.41
C LEU A 6 8.69 -27.84 14.59
N THR A 7 8.25 -28.17 15.80
CA THR A 7 8.81 -27.64 17.04
C THR A 7 9.36 -28.79 17.88
N THR A 8 10.47 -28.53 18.58
CA THR A 8 11.05 -29.49 19.53
C THR A 8 10.23 -29.57 20.83
N PHE A 9 9.36 -28.57 21.08
CA PHE A 9 8.72 -28.33 22.38
C PHE A 9 9.70 -28.30 23.57
N ASP A 10 10.99 -28.11 23.30
CA ASP A 10 12.01 -28.13 24.33
C ASP A 10 12.04 -26.78 25.06
N PRO A 11 11.69 -26.75 26.37
CA PRO A 11 11.66 -25.51 27.13
C PRO A 11 13.04 -24.85 27.26
N GLY A 12 14.13 -25.56 26.99
CA GLY A 12 15.49 -25.01 26.98
C GLY A 12 15.73 -23.95 25.90
N TYR A 13 14.90 -23.89 24.87
CA TYR A 13 14.96 -22.82 23.84
C TYR A 13 14.04 -21.63 24.15
N GLN A 14 13.32 -21.62 25.27
CA GLN A 14 12.55 -20.46 25.69
C GLN A 14 13.48 -19.37 26.21
N TYR A 15 13.36 -18.16 25.66
CA TYR A 15 14.14 -17.00 26.07
C TYR A 15 13.22 -15.82 26.38
N THR A 16 13.42 -15.16 27.52
CA THR A 16 12.72 -13.92 27.87
C THR A 16 13.67 -12.75 27.69
N PHE A 17 13.34 -11.85 26.77
CA PHE A 17 14.12 -10.63 26.57
C PHE A 17 13.90 -9.66 27.73
N SER A 18 14.99 -9.22 28.37
CA SER A 18 14.95 -8.35 29.56
C SER A 18 15.16 -6.86 29.27
N SER A 19 15.48 -6.51 28.03
CA SER A 19 15.78 -5.15 27.60
C SER A 19 15.30 -4.89 26.19
N TYR A 20 15.02 -3.63 25.87
CA TYR A 20 14.87 -3.20 24.49
C TYR A 20 16.18 -3.38 23.73
N GLY A 21 16.09 -3.58 22.41
CA GLY A 21 17.26 -3.69 21.55
C GLY A 21 17.08 -4.63 20.38
N HIS A 22 18.12 -4.69 19.55
CA HIS A 22 18.28 -5.67 18.48
C HIS A 22 19.04 -6.88 19.01
N TYR A 23 18.46 -8.04 18.79
CA TYR A 23 19.01 -9.34 19.13
C TYR A 23 19.19 -10.15 17.86
N GLU A 24 20.30 -10.87 17.78
CA GLU A 24 20.54 -11.84 16.73
C GLU A 24 20.36 -13.24 17.31
N VAL A 25 19.43 -14.00 16.74
CA VAL A 25 19.19 -15.39 17.13
C VAL A 25 19.73 -16.29 16.02
N THR A 26 20.83 -16.99 16.29
CA THR A 26 21.34 -18.03 15.39
C THR A 26 20.78 -19.38 15.78
N MET A 27 20.06 -20.02 14.86
CA MET A 27 19.56 -21.37 15.00
C MET A 27 20.26 -22.28 13.99
N THR A 28 20.62 -23.48 14.42
CA THR A 28 21.08 -24.56 13.53
C THR A 28 20.41 -25.85 13.96
N GLY A 29 19.91 -26.62 13.00
CA GLY A 29 19.27 -27.89 13.31
C GLY A 29 18.98 -28.69 12.05
N TRP A 30 18.33 -29.84 12.25
CA TRP A 30 17.89 -30.67 11.14
C TRP A 30 16.58 -31.36 11.49
N ALA A 31 15.79 -31.64 10.47
CA ALA A 31 14.62 -32.52 10.55
C ALA A 31 14.87 -33.74 9.67
N ARG A 32 14.34 -34.91 10.06
CA ARG A 32 14.38 -36.12 9.25
C ARG A 32 12.97 -36.54 8.91
N ASP A 33 12.68 -36.81 7.64
CA ASP A 33 11.37 -37.33 7.23
C ASP A 33 11.23 -38.84 7.49
N ALA A 34 10.02 -39.36 7.27
CA ALA A 34 9.69 -40.76 7.51
C ALA A 34 10.47 -41.77 6.65
N ILE A 35 11.09 -41.32 5.56
CA ILE A 35 11.90 -42.17 4.66
C ILE A 35 13.41 -41.96 4.83
N GLY A 36 13.81 -41.11 5.78
CA GLY A 36 15.20 -40.96 6.20
C GLY A 36 15.96 -39.78 5.59
N ASN A 37 15.33 -38.94 4.75
CA ASN A 37 15.98 -37.73 4.25
C ASN A 37 16.19 -36.74 5.38
N VAL A 38 17.35 -36.10 5.41
CA VAL A 38 17.71 -35.10 6.42
C VAL A 38 17.70 -33.73 5.80
N TYR A 39 16.88 -32.84 6.34
CA TYR A 39 16.74 -31.45 5.95
C TYR A 39 17.45 -30.60 6.99
N GLN A 40 18.56 -29.98 6.62
CA GLN A 40 19.20 -28.98 7.47
C GLN A 40 18.35 -27.71 7.47
N GLY A 41 18.25 -27.07 8.62
CA GLY A 41 17.50 -25.85 8.81
C GLY A 41 18.12 -24.97 9.87
N GLY A 42 17.48 -23.83 10.09
CA GLY A 42 18.02 -22.75 10.90
C GLY A 42 18.49 -21.59 10.04
N GLY A 43 19.10 -20.62 10.68
CA GLY A 43 19.41 -19.33 10.11
C GLY A 43 19.80 -18.35 11.20
N THR A 44 20.10 -17.14 10.76
CA THR A 44 20.30 -16.00 11.66
C THR A 44 19.08 -15.12 11.52
N TYR A 45 18.42 -14.84 12.64
CA TYR A 45 17.15 -14.10 12.70
C TYR A 45 17.34 -12.83 13.51
N ASP A 46 16.98 -11.70 12.92
CA ASP A 46 16.92 -10.42 13.60
C ASP A 46 15.63 -10.33 14.44
N VAL A 47 15.78 -10.16 15.75
CA VAL A 47 14.66 -9.97 16.68
C VAL A 47 14.80 -8.62 17.33
N TRP A 48 13.77 -7.78 17.21
CA TRP A 48 13.74 -6.48 17.85
C TRP A 48 12.75 -6.48 19.01
N VAL A 49 13.23 -6.01 20.16
CA VAL A 49 12.39 -5.75 21.32
C VAL A 49 12.27 -4.23 21.40
N ALA A 50 11.10 -3.71 21.04
CA ALA A 50 10.81 -2.29 20.91
C ALA A 50 9.31 -2.03 21.02
N GLU A 51 8.93 -0.79 21.35
CA GLU A 51 7.59 -0.25 21.06
C GLU A 51 7.40 -0.12 19.54
N ALA A 52 6.17 -0.27 19.05
CA ALA A 52 5.90 -0.29 17.61
C ALA A 52 5.80 1.12 17.01
N LEU A 53 6.44 1.31 15.85
CA LEU A 53 6.16 2.41 14.93
C LEU A 53 5.39 1.86 13.73
N ASP A 54 4.34 2.58 13.34
CA ASP A 54 3.60 2.38 12.10
C ASP A 54 4.17 3.32 11.01
N LEU A 55 4.25 2.82 9.77
CA LEU A 55 4.98 3.46 8.68
C LEU A 55 4.11 3.59 7.44
N ASP A 56 3.93 4.83 6.94
CA ASP A 56 3.43 5.06 5.59
C ASP A 56 4.60 5.38 4.65
N LEU A 57 4.85 4.51 3.67
CA LEU A 57 5.93 4.70 2.70
C LEU A 57 5.46 5.55 1.51
N GLY A 58 6.37 6.34 0.93
CA GLY A 58 6.15 7.12 -0.29
C GLY A 58 5.90 6.28 -1.55
N THR A 59 5.94 4.97 -1.43
CA THR A 59 5.59 3.98 -2.46
C THR A 59 4.97 2.79 -1.74
N PHE A 60 3.83 2.30 -2.24
CA PHE A 60 3.20 1.10 -1.69
C PHE A 60 4.12 -0.12 -1.79
N ALA A 61 4.14 -0.94 -0.74
CA ALA A 61 4.92 -2.16 -0.69
C ALA A 61 4.60 -3.07 -1.90
N GLY A 62 5.64 -3.68 -2.48
CA GLY A 62 5.50 -4.65 -3.58
C GLY A 62 5.16 -4.04 -4.94
N THR A 63 5.15 -2.71 -5.09
CA THR A 63 4.92 -2.01 -6.36
C THR A 63 5.88 -2.50 -7.46
N PRO A 64 5.41 -3.14 -8.53
CA PRO A 64 6.27 -3.51 -9.64
C PRO A 64 6.54 -2.27 -10.51
N PHE A 65 7.76 -2.17 -11.05
CA PHE A 65 8.23 -0.98 -11.74
C PHE A 65 8.61 -1.24 -13.19
N GLN A 66 8.66 -0.17 -13.98
CA GLN A 66 9.27 -0.18 -15.31
C GLN A 66 10.73 0.29 -15.20
N VAL A 67 11.61 -0.16 -16.11
CA VAL A 67 12.95 0.42 -16.24
C VAL A 67 12.83 1.93 -16.49
N GLY A 68 13.56 2.71 -15.70
CA GLY A 68 13.52 4.18 -15.71
C GLY A 68 12.61 4.79 -14.65
N ASP A 69 11.76 4.00 -13.98
CA ASP A 69 11.01 4.48 -12.82
C ASP A 69 11.96 4.79 -11.65
N THR A 70 11.50 5.63 -10.73
CA THR A 70 12.18 5.90 -9.46
C THR A 70 11.25 5.55 -8.31
N MET A 71 11.77 4.92 -7.27
CA MET A 71 11.03 4.67 -6.04
C MET A 71 11.10 5.90 -5.13
N SER A 72 9.96 6.32 -4.58
CA SER A 72 9.94 7.43 -3.64
C SER A 72 10.53 7.01 -2.29
N THR A 73 11.37 7.87 -1.73
CA THR A 73 12.07 7.65 -0.46
C THR A 73 11.38 8.32 0.72
N THR A 74 10.15 8.83 0.53
CA THR A 74 9.40 9.42 1.63
C THR A 74 8.98 8.36 2.64
N VAL A 75 9.05 8.69 3.93
CA VAL A 75 8.50 7.87 5.02
C VAL A 75 7.76 8.79 5.97
N HIS A 76 6.55 8.40 6.35
CA HIS A 76 5.85 8.97 7.50
C HIS A 76 5.91 8.00 8.66
N VAL A 77 6.33 8.51 9.81
CA VAL A 77 6.48 7.76 11.05
C VAL A 77 5.30 8.10 11.96
N ASN A 78 4.58 7.07 12.41
CA ASN A 78 3.44 7.18 13.32
C ASN A 78 3.72 6.33 14.58
N PRO A 79 3.68 6.89 15.81
CA PRO A 79 3.51 8.30 16.14
C PRO A 79 4.59 9.22 15.56
N PRO A 80 4.28 10.52 15.37
CA PRO A 80 5.20 11.46 14.75
C PRO A 80 6.39 11.76 15.67
N VAL A 81 7.57 11.28 15.28
CA VAL A 81 8.84 11.49 15.99
C VAL A 81 9.99 11.72 15.03
N ALA A 82 11.05 12.37 15.52
CA ALA A 82 12.30 12.51 14.78
C ALA A 82 13.13 11.21 14.84
N ALA A 83 12.63 10.16 14.19
CA ALA A 83 13.25 8.84 14.10
C ALA A 83 14.38 8.81 13.07
N ASP A 84 15.36 7.95 13.31
CA ASP A 84 16.36 7.57 12.32
C ASP A 84 15.72 6.61 11.32
N VAL A 85 15.85 6.93 10.04
CA VAL A 85 15.25 6.20 8.91
C VAL A 85 16.36 5.64 8.04
N SER A 86 16.25 4.36 7.68
CA SER A 86 17.11 3.71 6.69
C SER A 86 16.24 2.94 5.69
N MET A 87 16.41 3.24 4.41
CA MET A 87 15.79 2.53 3.30
C MET A 87 16.89 1.91 2.45
N THR A 88 16.95 0.58 2.40
CA THR A 88 17.93 -0.16 1.60
C THR A 88 17.23 -0.86 0.45
N LEU A 89 17.49 -0.37 -0.76
CA LEU A 89 17.08 -1.01 -1.99
C LEU A 89 18.21 -1.90 -2.51
N ARG A 90 17.93 -3.18 -2.69
CA ARG A 90 18.79 -4.12 -3.38
C ARG A 90 18.15 -4.54 -4.69
N VAL A 91 18.71 -4.09 -5.80
CA VAL A 91 18.34 -4.53 -7.15
C VAL A 91 19.22 -5.72 -7.54
N LEU A 92 18.61 -6.71 -8.16
CA LEU A 92 19.23 -7.90 -8.75
C LEU A 92 19.05 -7.83 -10.26
N PRO A 93 19.91 -7.10 -11.00
CA PRO A 93 19.83 -7.01 -12.45
C PRO A 93 19.87 -8.41 -13.05
N ASN A 94 18.91 -8.71 -13.92
CA ASN A 94 18.76 -10.03 -14.55
C ASN A 94 18.76 -11.20 -13.51
N SER A 95 18.21 -11.00 -12.31
CA SER A 95 18.17 -12.00 -11.23
C SER A 95 19.57 -12.52 -10.83
N ASN A 96 20.63 -11.74 -11.10
CA ASN A 96 22.00 -12.12 -10.81
C ASN A 96 22.45 -11.53 -9.48
N THR A 97 22.59 -12.39 -8.47
CA THR A 97 23.08 -11.99 -7.13
C THR A 97 24.51 -11.50 -7.14
N ALA A 98 25.36 -11.94 -8.08
CA ALA A 98 26.73 -11.45 -8.21
C ALA A 98 26.81 -10.03 -8.80
N SER A 99 25.73 -9.54 -9.42
CA SER A 99 25.62 -8.18 -9.96
C SER A 99 24.68 -7.31 -9.12
N ALA A 100 24.39 -7.71 -7.88
CA ALA A 100 23.48 -6.98 -7.01
C ALA A 100 23.96 -5.54 -6.79
N ILE A 101 23.05 -4.59 -7.01
CA ILE A 101 23.28 -3.16 -6.74
C ILE A 101 22.51 -2.83 -5.47
N THR A 102 23.22 -2.43 -4.42
CA THR A 102 22.61 -2.01 -3.16
C THR A 102 22.77 -0.51 -3.00
N ARG A 103 21.65 0.19 -2.79
CA ARG A 103 21.60 1.62 -2.50
C ARG A 103 20.89 1.79 -1.15
N THR A 104 21.52 2.54 -0.25
CA THR A 104 20.92 2.87 1.04
C THR A 104 20.74 4.37 1.12
N VAL A 105 19.51 4.77 1.43
CA VAL A 105 19.13 6.14 1.73
C VAL A 105 18.82 6.20 3.21
N SER A 106 19.51 7.07 3.94
CA SER A 106 19.33 7.20 5.37
C SER A 106 19.29 8.65 5.80
N GLY A 107 18.63 8.92 6.92
CA GLY A 107 18.65 10.21 7.58
C GLY A 107 17.69 10.23 8.74
N ARG A 108 17.22 11.41 9.11
CA ARG A 108 16.32 11.59 10.25
C ARG A 108 15.01 12.19 9.79
N ALA A 109 13.90 11.60 10.19
CA ALA A 109 12.60 12.23 10.07
C ALA A 109 12.59 13.55 10.86
N ASN A 110 11.79 14.52 10.41
CA ASN A 110 11.61 15.75 11.16
C ASN A 110 10.83 15.48 12.47
N ALA A 111 10.71 16.50 13.32
CA ALA A 111 9.99 16.39 14.60
C ALA A 111 8.50 16.00 14.48
N PHE A 112 7.95 16.02 13.26
CA PHE A 112 6.57 15.68 12.96
C PHE A 112 6.44 14.34 12.23
N GLY A 113 7.51 13.54 12.18
CA GLY A 113 7.50 12.20 11.58
C GLY A 113 7.59 12.17 10.06
N TYR A 114 7.90 13.27 9.37
CA TYR A 114 8.09 13.28 7.92
C TYR A 114 9.57 13.13 7.56
N PHE A 115 9.89 12.16 6.70
CA PHE A 115 11.23 11.96 6.14
C PHE A 115 11.25 12.14 4.63
N HIS A 116 12.25 12.88 4.16
CA HIS A 116 12.77 12.85 2.80
C HIS A 116 14.29 13.03 2.90
N PRO A 117 15.11 12.32 2.12
CA PRO A 117 16.57 12.37 2.26
C PRO A 117 17.24 13.67 1.79
N GLY A 118 16.46 14.72 1.53
CA GLY A 118 16.93 15.98 0.95
C GLY A 118 17.17 15.95 -0.58
N PRO A 119 17.53 17.09 -1.18
CA PRO A 119 17.61 17.26 -2.63
C PRO A 119 18.91 16.73 -3.25
N THR A 120 19.92 16.42 -2.45
CA THR A 120 21.23 15.93 -2.90
C THR A 120 21.39 14.42 -2.78
N ALA A 121 20.36 13.73 -2.28
CA ALA A 121 20.39 12.29 -2.13
C ALA A 121 20.36 11.61 -3.49
N ASP A 122 21.14 10.54 -3.63
CA ASP A 122 21.01 9.64 -4.76
C ASP A 122 19.72 8.83 -4.58
N LEU A 123 18.69 9.19 -5.34
CA LEU A 123 17.38 8.56 -5.25
C LEU A 123 17.41 7.13 -5.81
N LEU A 124 16.35 6.39 -5.51
CA LEU A 124 16.25 4.97 -5.80
C LEU A 124 15.75 4.72 -7.24
N ALA A 125 16.55 5.13 -8.23
CA ALA A 125 16.28 4.92 -9.66
C ALA A 125 16.46 3.45 -10.08
N LEU A 126 15.58 2.95 -10.94
CA LEU A 126 15.50 1.54 -11.35
C LEU A 126 15.92 1.39 -12.82
N GLU A 127 17.22 1.28 -13.05
CA GLU A 127 17.84 1.45 -14.38
C GLU A 127 18.01 0.15 -15.16
N SER A 128 17.71 -1.00 -14.56
CA SER A 128 17.92 -2.32 -15.18
C SER A 128 16.78 -3.27 -14.85
N PRO A 129 16.36 -4.13 -15.80
CA PRO A 129 15.35 -5.14 -15.53
C PRO A 129 15.90 -6.19 -14.57
N GLY A 130 15.03 -6.75 -13.74
CA GLY A 130 15.46 -7.65 -12.68
C GLY A 130 14.44 -7.75 -11.56
N GLU A 131 14.93 -8.17 -10.39
CA GLU A 131 14.17 -8.21 -9.16
C GLU A 131 14.69 -7.13 -8.20
N TYR A 132 13.86 -6.67 -7.28
CA TYR A 132 14.33 -5.82 -6.19
C TYR A 132 13.79 -6.30 -4.84
N VAL A 133 14.55 -5.99 -3.80
CA VAL A 133 14.13 -6.10 -2.41
C VAL A 133 14.33 -4.72 -1.78
N LEU A 134 13.31 -4.23 -1.08
CA LEU A 134 13.35 -3.02 -0.28
C LEU A 134 13.23 -3.42 1.18
N ASP A 135 14.17 -2.98 2.00
CA ASP A 135 14.12 -3.05 3.45
C ASP A 135 14.05 -1.63 4.00
N VAL A 136 13.02 -1.32 4.78
CA VAL A 136 12.86 -0.06 5.50
C VAL A 136 12.94 -0.36 6.99
N LEU A 137 13.83 0.34 7.69
CA LEU A 137 13.98 0.28 9.13
C LEU A 137 13.92 1.69 9.69
N VAL A 138 13.07 1.89 10.69
CA VAL A 138 12.90 3.15 11.40
C VAL A 138 13.07 2.89 12.88
N SER A 139 13.86 3.72 13.55
CA SER A 139 14.07 3.58 14.99
C SER A 139 14.14 4.93 15.70
N TYR A 140 13.68 4.96 16.94
CA TYR A 140 13.71 6.15 17.79
C TYR A 140 13.87 5.72 19.24
N THR A 141 14.73 6.40 20.00
CA THR A 141 14.82 6.20 21.46
C THR A 141 14.23 7.41 22.13
N ASP A 142 13.23 7.20 22.99
CA ASP A 142 12.59 8.30 23.71
C ASP A 142 13.41 8.77 24.93
N ALA A 143 12.95 9.84 25.58
CA ALA A 143 13.64 10.44 26.71
C ALA A 143 13.74 9.50 27.94
N GLN A 144 12.90 8.45 28.00
CA GLN A 144 12.92 7.43 29.06
C GLN A 144 13.82 6.24 28.69
N GLY A 145 14.44 6.25 27.51
CA GLY A 145 15.29 5.16 27.03
C GLY A 145 14.53 3.98 26.43
N ARG A 146 13.23 4.13 26.14
CA ARG A 146 12.47 3.09 25.42
C ARG A 146 12.81 3.16 23.93
N LEU A 147 13.07 2.00 23.34
CA LEU A 147 13.27 1.88 21.91
C LEU A 147 11.92 1.75 21.22
N TRP A 148 11.73 2.53 20.17
CA TRP A 148 10.64 2.46 19.21
C TRP A 148 11.19 2.00 17.88
N MET A 149 10.52 1.07 17.21
CA MET A 149 10.98 0.49 15.95
C MET A 149 9.79 0.17 15.02
N GLY A 150 9.96 0.50 13.74
CA GLY A 150 9.09 0.03 12.66
C GLY A 150 9.95 -0.53 11.54
N ALA A 151 9.52 -1.64 10.94
CA ALA A 151 10.21 -2.23 9.80
C ALA A 151 9.23 -2.73 8.75
N GLN A 152 9.60 -2.55 7.49
CA GLN A 152 8.83 -3.05 6.35
C GLN A 152 9.76 -3.62 5.31
N ARG A 153 9.41 -4.81 4.79
CA ARG A 153 10.11 -5.44 3.67
C ARG A 153 9.16 -5.63 2.51
N ALA A 154 9.63 -5.28 1.32
CA ALA A 154 8.90 -5.45 0.08
C ALA A 154 9.81 -6.04 -0.99
N ALA A 155 9.23 -6.75 -1.96
CA ALA A 155 9.95 -7.23 -3.12
C ALA A 155 9.02 -7.32 -4.32
N SER A 156 9.56 -7.05 -5.50
CA SER A 156 8.86 -7.21 -6.78
C SER A 156 9.87 -7.17 -7.92
N VAL A 157 9.41 -6.97 -9.16
CA VAL A 157 10.25 -6.94 -10.35
C VAL A 157 10.33 -5.54 -10.97
N ILE A 158 11.40 -5.34 -11.74
CA ILE A 158 11.58 -4.22 -12.67
C ILE A 158 11.41 -4.81 -14.08
N GLU A 159 10.40 -4.32 -14.81
CA GLU A 159 9.95 -4.89 -16.06
C GLU A 159 11.05 -4.92 -17.14
N THR A 160 11.11 -6.01 -17.92
CA THR A 160 11.90 -6.01 -19.16
C THR A 160 11.25 -5.10 -20.20
N PRO A 161 11.94 -4.07 -20.71
CA PRO A 161 11.40 -3.25 -21.79
C PRO A 161 11.00 -4.13 -22.99
N ASN A 162 9.77 -3.95 -23.48
CA ASN A 162 9.21 -4.77 -24.57
C ASN A 162 9.26 -6.29 -24.28
N VAL A 163 8.99 -6.68 -23.03
CA VAL A 163 8.85 -8.08 -22.61
C VAL A 163 7.96 -8.85 -23.62
N PRO A 164 8.35 -10.07 -24.05
CA PRO A 164 7.71 -10.77 -25.15
C PRO A 164 6.37 -11.43 -24.78
N PHE A 165 5.84 -11.16 -23.59
CA PHE A 165 4.58 -11.68 -23.09
C PHE A 165 3.83 -10.59 -22.32
N VAL A 166 2.54 -10.79 -22.08
CA VAL A 166 1.73 -9.93 -21.20
C VAL A 166 1.41 -10.68 -19.92
N ALA A 167 1.69 -10.08 -18.77
CA ALA A 167 1.28 -10.62 -17.47
C ALA A 167 -0.22 -10.35 -17.24
N HIS A 168 -0.93 -11.39 -16.82
CA HIS A 168 -2.36 -11.38 -16.58
C HIS A 168 -2.68 -11.92 -15.18
N GLY A 169 -3.86 -11.59 -14.67
CA GLY A 169 -4.49 -12.39 -13.63
C GLY A 169 -4.96 -13.73 -14.20
N LYS A 170 -6.06 -14.27 -13.68
CA LYS A 170 -6.67 -15.49 -14.22
C LYS A 170 -8.18 -15.34 -14.29
N ARG A 171 -8.80 -15.83 -15.36
CA ARG A 171 -10.26 -15.75 -15.51
C ARG A 171 -10.98 -16.67 -14.52
N GLY A 172 -12.09 -16.17 -13.98
CA GLY A 172 -13.05 -16.98 -13.24
C GLY A 172 -12.87 -16.99 -11.72
N ILE A 173 -13.26 -18.12 -11.13
CA ILE A 173 -13.34 -18.36 -9.68
C ILE A 173 -12.67 -19.71 -9.33
N VAL A 174 -12.18 -19.86 -8.11
CA VAL A 174 -11.42 -21.06 -7.67
C VAL A 174 -12.19 -22.38 -7.83
N HIS A 175 -13.48 -22.40 -7.51
CA HIS A 175 -14.31 -23.62 -7.53
C HIS A 175 -15.14 -23.77 -8.82
N GLY A 176 -14.78 -23.05 -9.88
CA GLY A 176 -15.46 -23.16 -11.16
C GLY A 176 -15.07 -24.43 -11.92
N SER A 177 -16.05 -25.15 -12.47
CA SER A 177 -15.77 -26.29 -13.36
C SER A 177 -15.49 -25.81 -14.79
N GLY A 178 -14.29 -26.11 -15.31
CA GLY A 178 -13.91 -25.83 -16.70
C GLY A 178 -13.20 -24.49 -16.91
N HIS A 179 -12.76 -24.25 -18.16
CA HIS A 179 -12.08 -23.00 -18.51
C HIS A 179 -13.08 -21.85 -18.71
N PHE A 180 -12.81 -20.72 -18.07
CA PHE A 180 -13.57 -19.48 -18.21
C PHE A 180 -13.10 -18.69 -19.43
N SER A 181 -13.92 -18.61 -20.48
CA SER A 181 -13.56 -17.80 -21.67
C SER A 181 -13.74 -16.30 -21.46
N SER A 182 -14.60 -15.87 -20.53
CA SER A 182 -14.86 -14.46 -20.30
C SER A 182 -13.91 -13.87 -19.25
N ALA A 183 -13.24 -12.76 -19.61
CA ALA A 183 -12.50 -11.92 -18.66
C ALA A 183 -13.42 -11.13 -17.73
N TRP A 184 -14.67 -10.92 -18.14
CA TRP A 184 -15.65 -10.07 -17.48
C TRP A 184 -16.89 -10.85 -17.11
N PHE A 185 -17.26 -10.85 -15.84
CA PHE A 185 -18.37 -11.67 -15.38
C PHE A 185 -18.96 -11.16 -14.08
N ARG A 186 -20.19 -11.59 -13.80
CA ARG A 186 -20.76 -11.58 -12.45
C ARG A 186 -20.65 -13.00 -11.90
N VAL A 187 -20.29 -13.13 -10.63
CA VAL A 187 -20.14 -14.45 -10.00
C VAL A 187 -21.47 -15.22 -10.04
N LYS A 188 -22.59 -14.54 -9.84
CA LYS A 188 -23.95 -15.12 -9.93
C LYS A 188 -24.32 -15.67 -11.30
N ASP A 189 -23.64 -15.24 -12.36
CA ASP A 189 -23.89 -15.71 -13.73
C ASP A 189 -23.05 -16.97 -14.05
N ILE A 190 -22.09 -17.31 -13.17
CA ILE A 190 -21.20 -18.48 -13.27
C ILE A 190 -21.67 -19.63 -12.38
N ILE A 191 -22.15 -19.33 -11.17
CA ILE A 191 -22.58 -20.33 -10.18
C ILE A 191 -24.07 -20.67 -10.40
N SER A 192 -24.41 -21.96 -10.48
CA SER A 192 -25.78 -22.44 -10.72
C SER A 192 -26.78 -21.94 -9.64
N PRO A 193 -28.03 -21.56 -9.99
CA PRO A 193 -29.07 -21.24 -9.02
C PRO A 193 -29.31 -22.40 -8.04
N GLY A 194 -29.37 -22.15 -6.72
CA GLY A 194 -29.49 -23.17 -5.69
C GLY A 194 -28.19 -23.55 -4.97
N GLN A 195 -27.02 -23.15 -5.51
CA GLN A 195 -25.73 -23.17 -4.79
C GLN A 195 -25.48 -21.86 -4.01
N ASN A 196 -26.40 -20.90 -4.13
CA ASN A 196 -26.37 -19.59 -3.49
C ASN A 196 -27.23 -19.55 -2.21
N ASP A 197 -27.75 -20.70 -1.80
CA ASP A 197 -28.87 -20.81 -0.87
C ASP A 197 -28.35 -21.36 0.47
N GLU A 198 -28.16 -20.47 1.43
CA GLU A 198 -28.00 -20.74 2.89
C GLU A 198 -26.88 -21.68 3.37
N GLN A 199 -26.07 -22.29 2.49
CA GLN A 199 -24.92 -23.14 2.85
C GLN A 199 -23.56 -22.70 2.28
N GLY A 200 -23.39 -21.40 1.97
CA GLY A 200 -22.06 -20.76 1.89
C GLY A 200 -21.04 -21.43 0.95
N LEU A 201 -21.08 -21.14 -0.34
CA LEU A 201 -19.92 -21.33 -1.22
C LEU A 201 -19.82 -20.13 -2.20
N GLY A 202 -19.62 -18.93 -1.66
CA GLY A 202 -19.08 -17.82 -2.46
C GLY A 202 -17.64 -18.17 -2.85
N SER A 203 -17.39 -18.76 -4.01
CA SER A 203 -16.01 -19.12 -4.39
C SER A 203 -15.12 -17.87 -4.46
N PRO A 204 -13.88 -17.92 -3.94
CA PRO A 204 -12.93 -16.83 -4.11
C PRO A 204 -12.75 -16.46 -5.59
N VAL A 205 -12.75 -15.16 -5.87
CA VAL A 205 -12.57 -14.60 -7.21
C VAL A 205 -11.09 -14.52 -7.51
N LEU A 206 -10.68 -14.98 -8.69
CA LEU A 206 -9.30 -14.87 -9.13
C LEU A 206 -8.99 -13.41 -9.51
N MET A 207 -7.74 -12.98 -9.33
CA MET A 207 -7.29 -11.66 -9.77
C MET A 207 -7.69 -11.40 -11.23
N PRO A 208 -8.19 -10.19 -11.59
CA PRO A 208 -8.74 -9.93 -12.92
C PRO A 208 -7.75 -10.25 -14.04
N TYR A 209 -8.22 -10.87 -15.12
CA TYR A 209 -7.35 -11.22 -16.24
C TYR A 209 -6.59 -10.00 -16.80
N HIS A 210 -7.26 -8.87 -17.00
CA HIS A 210 -6.60 -7.65 -17.48
C HIS A 210 -6.11 -6.76 -16.33
N SER A 211 -4.94 -6.17 -16.53
CA SER A 211 -4.45 -5.09 -15.66
C SER A 211 -5.41 -3.89 -15.72
N GLY A 212 -5.68 -3.28 -14.57
CA GLY A 212 -6.61 -2.16 -14.40
C GLY A 212 -8.09 -2.53 -14.28
N ASP A 213 -8.46 -3.80 -14.48
CA ASP A 213 -9.80 -4.28 -14.17
C ASP A 213 -10.04 -4.35 -12.66
N VAL A 214 -11.31 -4.38 -12.28
CA VAL A 214 -11.75 -4.19 -10.90
C VAL A 214 -12.57 -5.39 -10.45
N ILE A 215 -12.22 -5.93 -9.28
CA ILE A 215 -13.09 -6.84 -8.52
C ILE A 215 -13.99 -5.99 -7.63
N TRP A 216 -15.31 -6.15 -7.72
CA TRP A 216 -16.20 -5.73 -6.64
C TRP A 216 -16.66 -6.98 -5.90
N SER A 217 -16.37 -7.07 -4.62
CA SER A 217 -16.72 -8.24 -3.81
C SER A 217 -17.33 -7.83 -2.47
N ALA A 218 -18.35 -8.56 -2.05
CA ALA A 218 -18.94 -8.44 -0.72
C ALA A 218 -18.40 -9.56 0.16
N ASP A 219 -18.29 -9.28 1.45
CA ASP A 219 -18.04 -10.30 2.47
C ASP A 219 -19.26 -11.23 2.63
N ASN A 220 -19.01 -12.52 2.51
CA ASN A 220 -19.87 -13.65 2.85
C ASN A 220 -18.96 -14.81 3.26
N THR A 221 -19.50 -15.84 3.93
CA THR A 221 -18.74 -16.89 4.65
C THR A 221 -17.61 -17.57 3.84
N ASP A 222 -17.65 -17.50 2.52
CA ASP A 222 -16.75 -18.23 1.64
C ASP A 222 -16.04 -17.31 0.63
N SER A 223 -16.48 -16.05 0.50
CA SER A 223 -15.89 -15.09 -0.44
C SER A 223 -14.48 -14.69 -0.08
N GLY A 224 -13.68 -14.45 -1.11
CA GLY A 224 -12.32 -13.97 -0.97
C GLY A 224 -11.71 -13.62 -2.31
N ILE A 225 -10.44 -13.26 -2.29
CA ILE A 225 -9.65 -13.04 -3.50
C ILE A 225 -8.51 -14.04 -3.52
N PHE A 226 -8.36 -14.74 -4.64
CA PHE A 226 -7.32 -15.73 -4.83
C PHE A 226 -6.23 -15.16 -5.75
N PRO A 227 -4.97 -15.11 -5.29
CA PRO A 227 -3.86 -14.66 -6.12
C PRO A 227 -3.56 -15.71 -7.20
N ALA A 228 -3.70 -15.32 -8.45
CA ALA A 228 -3.38 -16.16 -9.59
C ALA A 228 -2.86 -15.28 -10.73
N ILE A 229 -1.69 -15.62 -11.23
CA ILE A 229 -1.01 -14.89 -12.28
C ILE A 229 -0.69 -15.84 -13.42
N THR A 230 -1.02 -15.40 -14.63
CA THR A 230 -0.76 -16.10 -15.87
C THR A 230 -0.01 -15.19 -16.84
N ILE A 231 0.44 -15.74 -17.96
CA ILE A 231 0.99 -14.96 -19.06
C ILE A 231 0.28 -15.29 -20.37
N GLN A 232 0.19 -14.28 -21.22
CA GLN A 232 -0.13 -14.43 -22.64
C GLN A 232 1.17 -14.29 -23.45
N ASP A 233 1.57 -15.36 -24.13
CA ASP A 233 2.75 -15.39 -25.01
C ASP A 233 2.35 -15.98 -26.37
N ASP A 234 1.94 -15.11 -27.28
CA ASP A 234 1.45 -15.49 -28.61
C ASP A 234 2.51 -16.20 -29.47
N MET A 235 3.80 -16.01 -29.14
CA MET A 235 4.93 -16.67 -29.84
C MET A 235 5.40 -17.95 -29.15
N ARG A 236 4.76 -18.37 -28.05
CA ARG A 236 5.07 -19.60 -27.31
C ARG A 236 6.54 -19.72 -26.88
N ARG A 237 7.24 -18.59 -26.70
CA ARG A 237 8.66 -18.55 -26.27
C ARG A 237 8.83 -19.11 -24.85
N THR A 238 7.78 -19.06 -24.05
CA THR A 238 7.65 -19.55 -22.67
C THR A 238 6.99 -20.93 -22.57
N ALA A 239 6.17 -21.31 -23.56
CA ALA A 239 5.57 -22.66 -23.62
C ALA A 239 6.62 -23.75 -23.95
N LEU A 240 7.77 -23.37 -24.51
CA LEU A 240 8.92 -24.26 -24.68
C LEU A 240 9.71 -24.50 -23.38
N THR A 241 9.47 -23.72 -22.30
CA THR A 241 10.35 -23.71 -21.12
C THR A 241 9.71 -24.24 -19.83
N THR A 242 8.38 -24.28 -19.69
CA THR A 242 7.70 -24.81 -18.49
C THR A 242 7.39 -26.32 -18.55
N GLY A 243 7.49 -26.95 -19.71
CA GLY A 243 7.15 -28.38 -19.89
C GLY A 243 5.68 -28.71 -19.59
N LEU A 244 4.82 -27.69 -19.50
CA LEU A 244 3.39 -27.88 -19.28
C LEU A 244 2.75 -28.50 -20.52
N PRO A 245 1.82 -29.45 -20.38
CA PRO A 245 1.09 -30.03 -21.51
C PRO A 245 0.44 -28.93 -22.36
N ASP A 246 0.34 -29.10 -23.68
CA ASP A 246 -0.40 -28.18 -24.58
C ASP A 246 -1.85 -27.92 -24.10
N SER A 247 -2.43 -28.85 -23.33
CA SER A 247 -3.76 -28.71 -22.71
C SER A 247 -3.84 -27.70 -21.58
N GLU A 248 -2.71 -27.24 -21.03
CA GLU A 248 -2.65 -26.17 -20.02
C GLU A 248 -2.44 -24.78 -20.62
N VAL A 249 -2.14 -24.70 -21.93
CA VAL A 249 -2.16 -23.44 -22.67
C VAL A 249 -3.60 -23.17 -23.09
N THR A 250 -4.34 -22.44 -22.26
CA THR A 250 -5.76 -22.15 -22.55
C THR A 250 -5.93 -20.70 -22.94
N ALA A 251 -6.42 -20.40 -24.15
CA ALA A 251 -6.83 -19.05 -24.61
C ALA A 251 -6.09 -17.84 -23.98
N GLY A 252 -4.76 -17.76 -24.13
CA GLY A 252 -3.94 -16.66 -23.62
C GLY A 252 -3.59 -16.71 -22.12
N GLU A 253 -3.91 -17.79 -21.43
CA GLU A 253 -3.51 -18.09 -20.06
C GLU A 253 -2.51 -19.24 -20.04
N ILE A 254 -1.25 -18.90 -19.78
CA ILE A 254 -0.20 -19.87 -19.46
C ILE A 254 0.12 -19.71 -17.98
N THR A 255 0.07 -20.81 -17.24
CA THR A 255 0.38 -20.80 -15.80
C THR A 255 1.86 -20.50 -15.57
N VAL A 256 2.16 -19.56 -14.67
CA VAL A 256 3.53 -19.24 -14.26
C VAL A 256 3.99 -20.23 -13.21
N ALA A 257 4.54 -21.37 -13.61
CA ALA A 257 4.95 -22.44 -12.70
C ALA A 257 6.29 -23.09 -13.09
N LEU A 258 6.98 -23.61 -12.07
CA LEU A 258 8.08 -24.56 -12.22
C LEU A 258 7.60 -25.84 -12.94
N PRO A 259 8.48 -26.49 -13.72
CA PRO A 259 8.11 -27.69 -14.47
C PRO A 259 7.63 -28.84 -13.54
N PRO A 260 6.47 -29.47 -13.84
CA PRO A 260 5.88 -30.51 -13.00
C PRO A 260 6.58 -31.85 -13.25
N ILE A 261 7.43 -32.28 -12.31
CA ILE A 261 8.07 -33.62 -12.23
C ILE A 261 8.93 -33.99 -13.46
N ARG A 262 10.23 -34.15 -13.23
CA ARG A 262 11.15 -34.57 -14.29
C ARG A 262 10.90 -36.02 -14.74
N PRO A 263 11.41 -36.44 -15.92
CA PRO A 263 11.35 -37.83 -16.38
C PRO A 263 11.94 -38.88 -15.42
N ASP A 264 12.77 -38.46 -14.45
CA ASP A 264 13.33 -39.29 -13.39
C ASP A 264 12.46 -39.37 -12.11
N GLY A 265 11.27 -38.77 -12.12
CA GLY A 265 10.29 -38.80 -11.03
C GLY A 265 10.54 -37.81 -9.89
N ILE A 266 11.59 -36.98 -9.97
CA ILE A 266 11.95 -36.03 -8.90
C ILE A 266 11.21 -34.70 -9.12
N GLN A 267 10.60 -34.17 -8.06
CA GLN A 267 9.98 -32.84 -8.11
C GLN A 267 11.04 -31.74 -8.23
N ALA A 268 10.76 -30.68 -8.99
CA ALA A 268 11.70 -29.58 -9.20
C ALA A 268 12.24 -28.98 -7.89
N VAL A 269 11.37 -28.84 -6.88
CA VAL A 269 11.70 -28.32 -5.55
C VAL A 269 12.67 -29.20 -4.76
N GLN A 270 12.76 -30.49 -5.05
CA GLN A 270 13.68 -31.43 -4.39
C GLN A 270 15.09 -31.43 -5.00
N ALA A 271 15.24 -30.86 -6.20
CA ALA A 271 16.51 -30.77 -6.91
C ALA A 271 16.61 -29.42 -7.67
N PRO A 272 16.66 -28.29 -6.92
CA PRO A 272 16.64 -26.94 -7.49
C PRO A 272 17.86 -26.64 -8.37
N GLU A 273 19.01 -27.25 -8.07
CA GLU A 273 20.26 -27.12 -8.84
C GLU A 273 20.17 -27.66 -10.27
N ARG A 274 19.13 -28.44 -10.56
CA ARG A 274 18.87 -29.01 -11.88
C ARG A 274 17.81 -28.22 -12.66
N ILE A 275 17.23 -27.16 -12.10
CA ILE A 275 16.16 -26.36 -12.73
C ILE A 275 16.78 -25.48 -13.82
N ASN A 276 16.46 -25.78 -15.08
CA ASN A 276 16.91 -25.00 -16.22
C ASN A 276 15.98 -23.82 -16.54
N THR A 277 14.71 -23.91 -16.16
CA THR A 277 13.72 -22.83 -16.32
C THR A 277 13.09 -22.50 -14.99
N TRP A 278 13.18 -21.24 -14.58
CA TRP A 278 12.43 -20.71 -13.45
C TRP A 278 11.26 -19.89 -13.96
N ALA A 279 10.06 -20.17 -13.46
CA ALA A 279 8.87 -19.36 -13.66
C ALA A 279 8.13 -19.22 -12.33
N TYR A 280 8.03 -17.99 -11.84
CA TYR A 280 7.37 -17.65 -10.58
C TYR A 280 6.87 -16.20 -10.61
N SER A 281 6.01 -15.85 -9.65
CA SER A 281 5.48 -14.51 -9.50
C SER A 281 5.69 -13.98 -8.08
N TYR A 282 6.00 -12.69 -8.01
CA TYR A 282 5.77 -11.86 -6.84
C TYR A 282 4.30 -11.44 -6.86
N PHE A 283 3.63 -11.53 -5.72
CA PHE A 283 2.29 -10.99 -5.54
C PHE A 283 2.26 -10.15 -4.27
N THR A 284 1.57 -9.00 -4.32
CA THR A 284 1.28 -8.18 -3.16
C THR A 284 -0.11 -7.58 -3.26
N ALA A 285 -0.92 -7.78 -2.23
CA ALA A 285 -2.15 -7.04 -1.97
C ALA A 285 -1.96 -6.12 -0.77
N ILE A 286 -2.44 -4.89 -0.90
CA ILE A 286 -2.29 -3.83 0.11
C ILE A 286 -3.50 -2.89 0.04
N ARG A 287 -4.02 -2.47 1.19
CA ARG A 287 -4.89 -1.29 1.31
C ARG A 287 -4.10 -0.16 1.98
N SER A 288 -4.63 1.06 1.99
CA SER A 288 -3.96 2.18 2.67
C SER A 288 -3.60 1.79 4.12
N GLY A 289 -2.32 1.89 4.48
CA GLY A 289 -1.81 1.58 5.83
C GLY A 289 -1.69 0.10 6.20
N VAL A 290 -2.24 -0.85 5.42
CA VAL A 290 -2.33 -2.26 5.84
C VAL A 290 -1.89 -3.21 4.72
N THR A 291 -0.86 -4.01 5.00
CA THR A 291 -0.38 -5.06 4.09
C THR A 291 -1.26 -6.30 4.24
N ILE A 292 -2.00 -6.65 3.20
CA ILE A 292 -2.97 -7.75 3.24
C ILE A 292 -2.26 -9.08 3.04
N ARG A 293 -1.46 -9.18 1.96
CA ARG A 293 -0.79 -10.41 1.60
C ARG A 293 0.39 -10.11 0.68
N SER A 294 1.56 -10.68 0.96
CA SER A 294 2.70 -10.67 0.04
C SER A 294 3.31 -12.06 -0.04
N MET A 295 3.64 -12.52 -1.24
CA MET A 295 4.30 -13.81 -1.43
C MET A 295 5.10 -13.89 -2.72
N VAL A 296 6.01 -14.85 -2.76
CA VAL A 296 6.65 -15.34 -3.99
C VAL A 296 6.17 -16.76 -4.22
N ALA A 297 5.61 -17.04 -5.38
CA ALA A 297 4.93 -18.30 -5.66
C ALA A 297 5.22 -18.79 -7.08
N SER A 298 5.19 -20.11 -7.24
CA SER A 298 5.16 -20.78 -8.54
C SER A 298 3.84 -21.54 -8.65
N GLY A 299 3.10 -21.30 -9.73
CA GLY A 299 1.76 -21.84 -9.94
C GLY A 299 0.74 -21.28 -8.95
N GLU A 300 -0.36 -21.98 -8.80
CA GLU A 300 -1.40 -21.63 -7.83
C GLU A 300 -1.08 -22.21 -6.46
N VAL A 301 -0.98 -21.35 -5.46
CA VAL A 301 -0.76 -21.76 -4.07
C VAL A 301 -2.11 -21.98 -3.40
N GLN A 302 -2.52 -23.24 -3.28
CA GLN A 302 -3.72 -23.62 -2.55
C GLN A 302 -3.57 -23.14 -1.09
N ARG A 303 -4.41 -22.19 -0.64
CA ARG A 303 -4.36 -21.42 0.64
C ARG A 303 -3.62 -20.06 0.62
N ALA A 304 -3.39 -19.51 -0.56
CA ALA A 304 -2.89 -18.14 -0.70
C ALA A 304 -3.98 -17.05 -0.74
N TYR A 305 -5.25 -17.44 -0.84
CA TYR A 305 -6.37 -16.50 -0.79
C TYR A 305 -6.53 -15.89 0.60
N TRP A 306 -7.24 -14.76 0.64
CA TRP A 306 -7.68 -14.13 1.88
C TRP A 306 -9.17 -13.83 1.79
N GLN A 307 -9.81 -13.77 2.95
CA GLN A 307 -11.21 -13.39 3.11
C GLN A 307 -11.29 -11.94 3.58
N PHE A 308 -12.46 -11.32 3.40
CA PHE A 308 -12.65 -9.93 3.79
C PHE A 308 -12.74 -9.75 5.30
N ASN A 309 -13.07 -10.79 6.05
CA ASN A 309 -13.07 -10.78 7.51
C ASN A 309 -11.72 -11.15 8.14
N ASP A 310 -10.67 -11.32 7.34
CA ASP A 310 -9.33 -11.62 7.83
C ASP A 310 -8.78 -10.43 8.62
N ARG A 311 -8.21 -10.71 9.80
CA ARG A 311 -7.61 -9.68 10.65
C ARG A 311 -6.19 -9.28 10.24
N TYR A 312 -5.68 -9.86 9.16
CA TYR A 312 -4.34 -9.58 8.62
C TYR A 312 -3.25 -9.56 9.70
N ASN A 313 -3.21 -10.61 10.53
CA ASN A 313 -2.29 -10.78 11.66
C ASN A 313 -2.41 -9.71 12.76
N ASP A 314 -3.60 -9.12 12.94
CA ASP A 314 -3.87 -8.07 13.93
C ASP A 314 -2.86 -6.90 13.85
N GLN A 315 -2.42 -6.59 12.62
CA GLN A 315 -1.48 -5.50 12.39
C GLN A 315 -2.11 -4.15 12.73
N ILE A 316 -1.26 -3.15 13.00
CA ILE A 316 -1.70 -1.78 13.23
C ILE A 316 -2.52 -1.28 12.03
N GLY A 317 -3.63 -0.59 12.31
CA GLY A 317 -4.52 -0.04 11.28
C GLY A 317 -5.61 -1.00 10.80
N ASN A 318 -5.73 -2.20 11.39
CA ASN A 318 -6.78 -3.17 11.00
C ASN A 318 -7.69 -3.55 12.17
N GLY A 319 -8.99 -3.33 12.00
CA GLY A 319 -10.01 -3.71 12.97
C GLY A 319 -10.32 -5.20 13.04
N PRO A 320 -11.03 -5.63 14.10
CA PRO A 320 -11.41 -7.03 14.30
C PRO A 320 -12.41 -7.56 13.26
N GLN A 321 -13.03 -6.67 12.48
CA GLN A 321 -13.92 -6.97 11.35
C GLN A 321 -13.16 -7.30 10.06
N GLY A 322 -11.85 -7.05 10.00
CA GLY A 322 -11.09 -7.13 8.75
C GLY A 322 -11.37 -5.92 7.86
N ASP A 323 -11.74 -6.17 6.62
CA ASP A 323 -12.14 -5.14 5.67
C ASP A 323 -13.58 -4.67 5.89
N LEU A 324 -13.81 -3.42 5.51
CA LEU A 324 -15.08 -2.74 5.55
C LEU A 324 -15.55 -2.31 4.17
N VAL A 325 -16.84 -1.98 4.05
CA VAL A 325 -17.40 -1.46 2.80
C VAL A 325 -16.63 -0.21 2.36
N ASP A 326 -16.37 -0.12 1.05
CA ASP A 326 -15.56 0.92 0.41
C ASP A 326 -14.04 0.80 0.66
N ASP A 327 -13.56 -0.27 1.33
CA ASP A 327 -12.13 -0.59 1.29
C ASP A 327 -11.67 -0.95 -0.12
N ALA A 328 -10.65 -0.23 -0.58
CA ALA A 328 -9.99 -0.46 -1.85
C ALA A 328 -8.62 -1.11 -1.63
N LYS A 329 -8.34 -2.16 -2.42
CA LYS A 329 -7.11 -2.95 -2.35
C LYS A 329 -6.36 -2.87 -3.66
N LEU A 330 -5.08 -2.50 -3.64
CA LEU A 330 -4.17 -2.70 -4.76
C LEU A 330 -3.83 -4.18 -4.82
N GLN A 331 -3.77 -4.71 -6.02
CA GLN A 331 -3.31 -6.07 -6.28
C GLN A 331 -2.21 -5.99 -7.33
N TYR A 332 -0.98 -6.15 -6.88
CA TYR A 332 0.21 -6.10 -7.70
C TYR A 332 0.80 -7.49 -7.92
N ALA A 333 1.39 -7.67 -9.10
CA ALA A 333 2.24 -8.82 -9.36
C ALA A 333 3.41 -8.50 -10.29
N GLY A 334 4.49 -9.24 -10.09
CA GLY A 334 5.67 -9.27 -10.96
C GLY A 334 5.93 -10.71 -11.39
N VAL A 335 5.96 -10.97 -12.69
CA VAL A 335 6.27 -12.29 -13.27
C VAL A 335 7.76 -12.36 -13.56
N VAL A 336 8.39 -13.47 -13.19
CA VAL A 336 9.78 -13.80 -13.52
C VAL A 336 9.81 -15.06 -14.38
N ILE A 337 10.48 -14.98 -15.52
CA ILE A 337 10.79 -16.13 -16.37
C ILE A 337 12.28 -16.11 -16.67
N ARG A 338 12.98 -17.20 -16.33
CA ARG A 338 14.43 -17.31 -16.52
C ARG A 338 14.75 -18.63 -17.18
N ASP A 339 15.41 -18.59 -18.33
CA ASP A 339 16.00 -19.75 -18.98
C ASP A 339 17.51 -19.72 -18.76
N ILE A 340 17.99 -20.60 -17.89
CA ILE A 340 19.40 -20.71 -17.51
C ILE A 340 20.24 -21.22 -18.69
N SER A 341 19.68 -22.06 -19.56
CA SER A 341 20.39 -22.66 -20.69
C SER A 341 20.56 -21.66 -21.83
N ALA A 342 19.52 -20.86 -22.10
CA ALA A 342 19.55 -19.80 -23.10
C ALA A 342 20.18 -18.50 -22.60
N GLY A 343 20.34 -18.33 -21.27
CA GLY A 343 20.84 -17.10 -20.66
C GLY A 343 19.88 -15.93 -20.78
N THR A 344 18.57 -16.20 -20.89
CA THR A 344 17.54 -15.17 -21.09
C THR A 344 16.65 -15.05 -19.86
N ASN A 345 16.42 -13.82 -19.40
CA ASN A 345 15.54 -13.50 -18.29
C ASN A 345 14.53 -12.45 -18.71
N TYR A 346 13.27 -12.65 -18.36
CA TYR A 346 12.17 -11.77 -18.67
C TYR A 346 11.35 -11.48 -17.41
N TYR A 347 10.95 -10.23 -17.28
CA TYR A 347 10.19 -9.71 -16.16
C TYR A 347 8.96 -8.98 -16.71
N GLY A 348 7.76 -9.36 -16.26
CA GLY A 348 6.50 -8.70 -16.63
C GLY A 348 5.79 -8.17 -15.39
N ILE A 349 5.01 -7.11 -15.54
CA ILE A 349 4.32 -6.48 -14.41
C ILE A 349 2.81 -6.41 -14.62
N TYR A 350 2.07 -6.50 -13.53
CA TYR A 350 0.61 -6.50 -13.49
C TYR A 350 0.12 -5.67 -12.29
N GLY A 351 -0.97 -4.94 -12.49
CA GLY A 351 -1.70 -4.26 -11.42
C GLY A 351 -3.20 -4.27 -11.66
N SER A 352 -4.00 -4.52 -10.62
CA SER A 352 -5.45 -4.36 -10.61
C SER A 352 -5.91 -3.87 -9.24
N MET A 353 -7.23 -3.74 -9.05
CA MET A 353 -7.78 -3.40 -7.74
C MET A 353 -9.00 -4.24 -7.38
N ALA A 354 -9.27 -4.32 -6.07
CA ALA A 354 -10.57 -4.73 -5.54
C ALA A 354 -11.20 -3.61 -4.75
N ALA A 355 -12.53 -3.57 -4.75
CA ALA A 355 -13.34 -2.73 -3.89
C ALA A 355 -14.34 -3.61 -3.12
N MET A 356 -14.42 -3.39 -1.81
CA MET A 356 -15.42 -4.06 -1.00
C MET A 356 -16.79 -3.37 -1.16
N ILE A 357 -17.81 -4.14 -1.51
CA ILE A 357 -19.19 -3.67 -1.64
C ILE A 357 -20.05 -4.22 -0.50
N PRO A 358 -21.21 -3.60 -0.20
CA PRO A 358 -22.16 -4.18 0.75
C PRO A 358 -22.63 -5.56 0.31
N ALA A 359 -22.82 -6.45 1.28
CA ALA A 359 -23.50 -7.73 1.07
C ALA A 359 -24.94 -7.51 0.59
N GLY A 360 -25.45 -8.45 -0.22
CA GLY A 360 -26.83 -8.41 -0.72
C GLY A 360 -27.12 -7.37 -1.82
N THR A 361 -26.10 -6.72 -2.38
CA THR A 361 -26.29 -5.80 -3.52
C THR A 361 -26.80 -6.53 -4.76
N THR A 362 -27.76 -5.94 -5.48
CA THR A 362 -28.40 -6.56 -6.67
C THR A 362 -27.42 -6.88 -7.79
N VAL A 363 -26.36 -6.07 -7.95
CA VAL A 363 -25.32 -6.32 -8.96
C VAL A 363 -24.42 -7.50 -8.58
N GLY A 364 -24.24 -7.73 -7.27
CA GLY A 364 -23.44 -8.81 -6.71
C GLY A 364 -21.95 -8.71 -7.00
N GLN A 365 -21.22 -9.76 -6.61
CA GLN A 365 -19.79 -9.89 -6.88
C GLN A 365 -19.51 -9.97 -8.38
N ARG A 366 -18.47 -9.27 -8.86
CA ARG A 366 -18.19 -9.14 -10.29
C ARG A 366 -16.75 -8.71 -10.57
N VAL A 367 -16.28 -9.03 -11.77
CA VAL A 367 -15.02 -8.56 -12.34
C VAL A 367 -15.34 -7.88 -13.65
N PHE A 368 -15.12 -6.56 -13.73
CA PHE A 368 -15.44 -5.74 -14.92
C PHE A 368 -14.38 -4.65 -15.14
N PRO A 369 -14.31 -4.09 -16.37
CA PRO A 369 -13.49 -2.91 -16.63
C PRO A 369 -13.97 -1.71 -15.79
N PRO A 370 -13.08 -0.75 -15.52
CA PRO A 370 -13.44 0.47 -14.81
C PRO A 370 -14.28 1.42 -15.68
N PHE A 371 -14.64 2.59 -15.13
CA PHE A 371 -15.27 3.71 -15.84
C PHE A 371 -16.69 3.45 -16.36
N GLN A 372 -17.41 2.54 -15.70
CA GLN A 372 -18.85 2.34 -15.88
C GLN A 372 -19.28 2.09 -17.35
N GLY A 373 -18.46 1.37 -18.11
CA GLY A 373 -18.71 1.02 -19.51
C GLY A 373 -18.14 2.00 -20.54
N ASN A 374 -17.49 3.10 -20.11
CA ASN A 374 -16.67 3.90 -21.01
C ASN A 374 -15.51 3.04 -21.55
N GLY A 375 -15.32 3.03 -22.87
CA GLY A 375 -14.47 2.07 -23.58
C GLY A 375 -15.24 0.91 -24.23
N GLY A 376 -16.54 0.75 -23.97
CA GLY A 376 -17.43 -0.20 -24.67
C GLY A 376 -17.69 -1.53 -23.95
N GLY A 377 -17.19 -1.70 -22.72
CA GLY A 377 -17.36 -2.89 -21.90
C GLY A 377 -18.59 -2.82 -20.97
N PRO A 378 -18.84 -3.86 -20.16
CA PRO A 378 -19.90 -3.83 -19.17
C PRO A 378 -19.60 -2.82 -18.06
N SER A 379 -20.65 -2.22 -17.48
CA SER A 379 -20.51 -1.36 -16.32
C SER A 379 -20.49 -2.18 -15.02
N GLY A 380 -19.42 -1.99 -14.23
CA GLY A 380 -19.34 -2.42 -12.84
C GLY A 380 -19.92 -1.43 -11.84
N GLY A 381 -20.40 -0.27 -12.28
CA GLY A 381 -20.71 0.85 -11.38
C GLY A 381 -19.43 1.55 -10.89
N ALA A 382 -19.60 2.49 -9.96
CA ALA A 382 -18.48 3.22 -9.36
C ALA A 382 -17.52 2.29 -8.62
N LEU A 383 -16.25 2.68 -8.52
CA LEU A 383 -15.24 1.93 -7.76
C LEU A 383 -15.67 1.82 -6.30
N ILE A 384 -15.96 2.95 -5.68
CA ILE A 384 -16.39 3.09 -4.29
C ILE A 384 -17.36 4.27 -4.15
N SER A 385 -18.04 4.37 -3.01
CA SER A 385 -18.90 5.51 -2.66
C SER A 385 -18.44 6.15 -1.36
N MET A 386 -17.85 7.34 -1.42
CA MET A 386 -17.26 8.01 -0.25
C MET A 386 -17.78 9.44 -0.13
N ALA A 387 -18.12 9.84 1.10
CA ALA A 387 -18.67 11.17 1.43
C ALA A 387 -19.86 11.59 0.55
N GLY A 388 -20.72 10.64 0.18
CA GLY A 388 -21.88 10.87 -0.67
C GLY A 388 -21.57 11.01 -2.17
N GLN A 389 -20.34 10.74 -2.59
CA GLN A 389 -19.90 10.78 -3.99
C GLN A 389 -19.64 9.38 -4.54
N SER A 390 -20.11 9.13 -5.76
CA SER A 390 -19.71 7.96 -6.56
C SER A 390 -18.35 8.25 -7.20
N ILE A 391 -17.36 7.40 -6.97
CA ILE A 391 -15.98 7.62 -7.42
C ILE A 391 -15.62 6.58 -8.46
N ASP A 392 -15.25 7.05 -9.66
CA ASP A 392 -14.79 6.21 -10.78
C ASP A 392 -13.27 6.19 -10.96
N MET A 393 -12.59 7.14 -10.31
CA MET A 393 -11.15 7.32 -10.39
C MET A 393 -10.69 8.15 -9.20
N PHE A 394 -9.53 7.86 -8.62
CA PHE A 394 -8.93 8.70 -7.57
C PHE A 394 -7.41 8.53 -7.49
N PHE A 395 -6.77 9.40 -6.71
CA PHE A 395 -5.35 9.36 -6.40
C PHE A 395 -5.14 9.23 -4.90
N THR A 396 -4.33 8.27 -4.46
CA THR A 396 -3.89 8.17 -3.06
C THR A 396 -2.49 8.78 -2.94
N PRO A 397 -2.35 9.99 -2.37
CA PRO A 397 -1.04 10.58 -2.13
C PRO A 397 -0.35 9.87 -0.96
N VAL A 398 0.93 9.52 -1.15
CA VAL A 398 1.79 8.96 -0.09
C VAL A 398 3.12 9.70 0.06
N GLY A 399 3.43 10.65 -0.84
CA GLY A 399 4.51 11.62 -0.68
C GLY A 399 4.19 12.61 0.45
N VAL A 400 3.87 13.87 0.15
CA VAL A 400 3.16 14.72 1.13
C VAL A 400 1.69 14.30 1.15
N MET A 401 1.24 13.80 2.31
CA MET A 401 -0.15 13.43 2.56
C MET A 401 -0.96 14.61 3.11
N PRO A 402 -2.31 14.56 3.07
CA PRO A 402 -3.14 15.52 3.80
C PRO A 402 -2.74 15.63 5.27
N GLY A 403 -2.55 16.85 5.77
CA GLY A 403 -2.10 17.10 7.14
C GLY A 403 -0.62 16.85 7.41
N SER A 404 0.19 16.47 6.40
CA SER A 404 1.65 16.34 6.60
C SER A 404 2.25 17.64 7.11
N VAL A 405 3.29 17.53 7.95
CA VAL A 405 3.96 18.70 8.53
C VAL A 405 5.44 18.64 8.20
N LEU A 406 5.89 19.66 7.48
CA LEU A 406 7.27 19.87 7.07
C LEU A 406 7.87 21.04 7.85
N ALA A 407 9.20 21.15 7.85
CA ALA A 407 9.93 22.34 8.28
C ALA A 407 10.52 23.07 7.07
N VAL A 408 10.76 24.37 7.19
CA VAL A 408 11.44 25.14 6.14
C VAL A 408 12.77 24.47 5.77
N GLY A 409 13.01 24.29 4.47
CA GLY A 409 14.16 23.58 3.91
C GLY A 409 13.94 22.07 3.69
N ASN A 410 12.87 21.47 4.24
CA ASN A 410 12.48 20.11 3.85
C ASN A 410 12.04 20.07 2.38
N ILE A 411 12.13 18.88 1.78
CA ILE A 411 11.65 18.63 0.42
C ILE A 411 10.22 18.10 0.51
N ALA A 412 9.29 18.71 -0.21
CA ALA A 412 7.96 18.19 -0.45
C ALA A 412 8.00 17.29 -1.68
N SER A 413 7.70 16.01 -1.48
CA SER A 413 7.62 14.99 -2.53
C SER A 413 6.18 14.74 -2.96
N ILE A 414 5.93 14.63 -4.27
CA ILE A 414 4.61 14.24 -4.80
C ILE A 414 4.69 12.83 -5.38
N SER A 415 4.25 11.85 -4.59
CA SER A 415 4.12 10.45 -5.01
C SER A 415 2.79 9.85 -4.59
N GLY A 416 2.35 8.82 -5.29
CA GLY A 416 1.08 8.18 -5.05
C GLY A 416 0.72 7.10 -6.05
N VAL A 417 -0.51 6.61 -5.94
CA VAL A 417 -1.07 5.62 -6.87
C VAL A 417 -2.40 6.13 -7.41
N VAL A 418 -2.59 5.94 -8.71
CA VAL A 418 -3.86 6.15 -9.41
C VAL A 418 -4.70 4.88 -9.34
N TRP A 419 -5.98 5.07 -9.07
CA TRP A 419 -6.99 4.03 -9.02
C TRP A 419 -8.06 4.30 -10.08
N PRO A 420 -8.40 3.35 -10.97
CA PRO A 420 -7.77 2.03 -11.12
C PRO A 420 -6.31 2.12 -11.58
N THR A 421 -5.55 1.04 -11.40
CA THR A 421 -4.11 0.92 -11.69
C THR A 421 -3.79 0.96 -13.18
N LEU A 422 -3.95 2.13 -13.79
CA LEU A 422 -3.74 2.41 -15.21
C LEU A 422 -2.79 3.59 -15.39
N ALA A 423 -2.04 3.60 -16.48
CA ALA A 423 -1.18 4.73 -16.88
C ALA A 423 -1.99 5.99 -17.20
N SER A 424 -2.36 6.74 -16.17
CA SER A 424 -3.23 7.91 -16.28
C SER A 424 -2.46 9.19 -16.03
N LYS A 425 -2.93 10.30 -16.60
CA LYS A 425 -2.34 11.62 -16.39
C LYS A 425 -2.54 12.05 -14.94
N VAL A 426 -1.53 12.71 -14.39
CA VAL A 426 -1.53 13.31 -13.06
C VAL A 426 -1.11 14.76 -13.21
N ASP A 427 -2.03 15.67 -12.90
CA ASP A 427 -1.81 17.11 -12.88
C ASP A 427 -1.85 17.60 -11.43
N VAL A 428 -0.81 18.32 -11.02
CA VAL A 428 -0.62 18.76 -9.65
C VAL A 428 -0.36 20.25 -9.62
N VAL A 429 -1.10 20.96 -8.77
CA VAL A 429 -0.86 22.37 -8.46
C VAL A 429 -0.71 22.52 -6.96
N VAL A 430 0.46 22.97 -6.51
CA VAL A 430 0.69 23.32 -5.11
C VAL A 430 0.72 24.83 -4.98
N THR A 431 -0.24 25.38 -4.23
CA THR A 431 -0.28 26.81 -3.88
C THR A 431 0.39 27.02 -2.52
N LYS A 432 1.43 27.86 -2.52
CA LYS A 432 2.20 28.27 -1.33
C LYS A 432 1.42 29.29 -0.47
N PRO A 433 1.83 29.55 0.78
CA PRO A 433 1.24 30.57 1.63
C PRO A 433 1.23 31.98 1.00
N SER A 434 2.26 32.33 0.23
CA SER A 434 2.32 33.59 -0.54
C SER A 434 1.35 33.68 -1.72
N GLY A 435 0.70 32.58 -2.10
CA GLY A 435 -0.12 32.46 -3.32
C GLY A 435 0.67 32.06 -4.56
N ALA A 436 2.00 31.98 -4.50
CA ALA A 436 2.82 31.42 -5.58
C ALA A 436 2.46 29.94 -5.81
N GLN A 437 2.56 29.47 -7.06
CA GLN A 437 2.21 28.10 -7.42
C GLN A 437 3.43 27.32 -7.93
N VAL A 438 3.48 26.04 -7.57
CA VAL A 438 4.32 25.02 -8.20
C VAL A 438 3.39 24.07 -8.94
N THR A 439 3.56 23.97 -10.26
CA THR A 439 2.72 23.11 -11.10
C THR A 439 3.57 22.03 -11.72
N THR A 440 3.11 20.79 -11.63
CA THR A 440 3.68 19.67 -12.37
C THR A 440 2.60 18.87 -13.08
N THR A 441 2.99 18.28 -14.20
CA THR A 441 2.20 17.29 -14.93
C THR A 441 3.06 16.06 -15.19
N GLY A 442 2.41 14.90 -15.22
CA GLY A 442 3.06 13.65 -15.57
C GLY A 442 2.05 12.55 -15.84
N ARG A 443 2.54 11.31 -15.90
CA ARG A 443 1.72 10.12 -16.10
C ARG A 443 2.20 9.03 -15.15
N ALA A 444 1.26 8.36 -14.50
CA ALA A 444 1.57 7.15 -13.75
C ALA A 444 2.12 6.08 -14.69
N ASN A 445 2.94 5.18 -14.16
CA ASN A 445 3.39 4.01 -14.89
C ASN A 445 2.18 3.09 -15.21
N LYS A 446 2.41 2.02 -15.98
CA LYS A 446 1.30 1.18 -16.46
C LYS A 446 0.53 0.42 -15.39
N VAL A 447 1.02 0.37 -14.15
CA VAL A 447 0.32 -0.20 -12.98
C VAL A 447 -0.17 0.89 -12.02
N GLY A 448 -0.24 2.15 -12.48
CA GLY A 448 -0.83 3.26 -11.74
C GLY A 448 0.08 3.92 -10.70
N ALA A 449 1.34 3.50 -10.54
CA ALA A 449 2.27 4.15 -9.62
C ALA A 449 2.80 5.47 -10.22
N TYR A 450 2.88 6.52 -9.42
CA TYR A 450 3.35 7.85 -9.84
C TYR A 450 4.39 8.38 -8.86
N TYR A 451 5.57 8.70 -9.39
CA TYR A 451 6.56 9.53 -8.73
C TYR A 451 7.45 10.17 -9.78
N LYS A 452 7.61 11.50 -9.71
CA LYS A 452 8.49 12.26 -10.60
C LYS A 452 9.44 13.10 -9.74
N PRO A 453 10.61 12.55 -9.36
CA PRO A 453 11.49 13.18 -8.37
C PRO A 453 11.98 14.58 -8.77
N GLY A 454 12.10 14.84 -10.08
CA GLY A 454 12.51 16.15 -10.59
C GLY A 454 11.51 17.29 -10.31
N ASP A 455 10.29 16.97 -9.86
CA ASP A 455 9.27 17.95 -9.49
C ASP A 455 9.17 18.16 -7.97
N ASP A 456 9.91 17.38 -7.19
CA ASP A 456 10.02 17.60 -5.75
C ASP A 456 10.66 18.96 -5.50
N PHE A 457 10.19 19.68 -4.48
CA PHE A 457 10.63 21.05 -4.23
C PHE A 457 10.87 21.32 -2.76
N ALA A 458 11.85 22.18 -2.47
CA ALA A 458 12.08 22.65 -1.11
C ALA A 458 10.94 23.58 -0.67
N VAL A 459 10.40 23.34 0.53
CA VAL A 459 9.48 24.28 1.16
C VAL A 459 10.26 25.43 1.79
N THR A 460 10.00 26.65 1.32
CA THR A 460 10.78 27.84 1.71
C THR A 460 10.00 28.82 2.59
N GLU A 461 8.69 28.64 2.71
CA GLU A 461 7.79 29.54 3.43
C GLU A 461 7.07 28.74 4.52
N PRO A 462 7.08 29.19 5.79
CA PRO A 462 6.19 28.60 6.77
C PRO A 462 4.73 28.97 6.46
N GLY A 463 3.81 28.06 6.78
CA GLY A 463 2.38 28.26 6.60
C GLY A 463 1.65 27.09 5.95
N MET A 464 0.43 27.37 5.51
CA MET A 464 -0.46 26.39 4.91
C MET A 464 -0.26 26.33 3.40
N TYR A 465 0.08 25.14 2.89
CA TYR A 465 0.14 24.84 1.48
C TYR A 465 -1.13 24.11 1.07
N THR A 466 -1.62 24.37 -0.14
CA THR A 466 -2.75 23.64 -0.73
C THR A 466 -2.27 22.88 -1.96
N ALA A 467 -2.32 21.55 -1.91
CA ALA A 467 -2.04 20.68 -3.03
C ALA A 467 -3.37 20.30 -3.70
N GLN A 468 -3.44 20.49 -5.01
CA GLN A 468 -4.57 20.14 -5.85
C GLN A 468 -4.10 19.07 -6.84
N ILE A 469 -4.63 17.85 -6.72
CA ILE A 469 -4.29 16.75 -7.63
C ILE A 469 -5.52 16.38 -8.46
N LEU A 470 -5.36 16.40 -9.78
CA LEU A 470 -6.33 15.92 -10.74
C LEU A 470 -5.71 14.73 -11.48
N VAL A 471 -6.44 13.63 -11.56
CA VAL A 471 -6.08 12.49 -12.40
C VAL A 471 -7.08 12.34 -13.53
N THR A 472 -6.59 12.03 -14.73
CA THR A 472 -7.43 11.86 -15.92
C THR A 472 -6.95 10.65 -16.72
N HIS A 473 -7.89 9.76 -17.08
CA HIS A 473 -7.59 8.62 -17.94
C HIS A 473 -8.03 8.87 -19.39
N ASP A 474 -7.06 9.14 -20.24
CA ASP A 474 -7.22 9.36 -21.69
C ASP A 474 -6.70 8.19 -22.54
N GLY A 475 -6.46 7.04 -21.90
CA GLY A 475 -5.87 5.86 -22.51
C GLY A 475 -6.89 4.80 -22.88
N ARG A 476 -6.41 3.55 -22.85
CA ARG A 476 -7.24 2.36 -23.04
C ARG A 476 -7.44 1.68 -21.69
N SER A 477 -8.66 1.25 -21.43
CA SER A 477 -8.94 0.18 -20.47
C SER A 477 -8.96 -1.16 -21.21
N SER A 478 -9.17 -2.26 -20.48
CA SER A 478 -9.41 -3.57 -21.11
C SER A 478 -10.64 -3.55 -22.03
N ALA A 479 -11.61 -2.67 -21.77
CA ALA A 479 -12.80 -2.50 -22.60
C ALA A 479 -12.50 -1.93 -23.99
N GLY A 480 -11.50 -1.05 -24.08
CA GLY A 480 -11.19 -0.31 -25.30
C GLY A 480 -10.66 1.09 -25.02
N PRO A 481 -10.48 1.92 -26.06
CA PRO A 481 -10.15 3.33 -25.90
C PRO A 481 -11.27 4.06 -25.16
N VAL A 482 -10.91 4.78 -24.11
CA VAL A 482 -11.84 5.61 -23.36
C VAL A 482 -12.13 6.89 -24.14
N THR A 483 -13.36 7.39 -24.07
CA THR A 483 -13.82 8.57 -24.83
C THR A 483 -14.16 9.75 -23.92
N MET A 484 -14.17 10.96 -24.50
CA MET A 484 -14.57 12.18 -23.79
C MET A 484 -16.06 12.17 -23.38
N PRO A 485 -16.43 12.79 -22.24
CA PRO A 485 -15.54 13.34 -21.22
C PRO A 485 -14.72 12.23 -20.56
N TYR A 486 -13.40 12.43 -20.48
CA TYR A 486 -12.51 11.41 -19.94
C TYR A 486 -12.81 11.21 -18.44
N PRO A 487 -12.78 9.96 -17.94
CA PRO A 487 -12.81 9.68 -16.52
C PRO A 487 -11.73 10.47 -15.80
N SER A 488 -12.14 11.13 -14.72
CA SER A 488 -11.25 11.94 -13.91
C SER A 488 -11.61 11.84 -12.44
N GLY A 489 -10.66 12.20 -11.59
CA GLY A 489 -10.80 12.14 -10.14
C GLY A 489 -9.72 12.93 -9.44
N GLY A 490 -9.73 12.89 -8.11
CA GLY A 490 -8.75 13.56 -7.27
C GLY A 490 -8.45 12.75 -6.02
N VAL A 491 -8.05 13.42 -4.95
CA VAL A 491 -7.81 12.79 -3.64
C VAL A 491 -9.13 12.49 -2.93
N LEU A 492 -9.21 11.30 -2.33
CA LEU A 492 -10.41 10.85 -1.60
C LEU A 492 -10.75 11.77 -0.42
N GLY A 493 -12.05 11.96 -0.20
CA GLY A 493 -12.57 12.82 0.85
C GLY A 493 -12.50 14.32 0.55
N THR A 494 -12.15 14.71 -0.69
CA THR A 494 -12.03 16.11 -1.09
C THR A 494 -13.04 16.49 -2.18
N GLY A 495 -13.51 17.73 -2.16
CA GLY A 495 -14.30 18.33 -3.24
C GLY A 495 -13.38 18.76 -4.39
N GLY A 496 -12.95 17.82 -5.22
CA GLY A 496 -12.20 18.10 -6.45
C GLY A 496 -10.70 17.89 -6.40
N GLY A 497 -10.13 17.29 -5.35
CA GLY A 497 -8.72 16.89 -5.27
C GLY A 497 -7.80 17.80 -4.47
N ALA A 498 -8.34 18.86 -3.85
CA ALA A 498 -7.58 19.78 -3.00
C ALA A 498 -7.45 19.27 -1.56
N TYR A 499 -6.23 19.21 -1.05
CA TYR A 499 -5.93 19.00 0.36
C TYR A 499 -4.82 19.94 0.84
N ARG A 500 -4.63 20.00 2.15
CA ARG A 500 -3.62 20.85 2.78
C ARG A 500 -2.52 20.05 3.42
N PHE A 501 -1.31 20.60 3.38
CA PHE A 501 -0.19 20.22 4.23
C PHE A 501 0.45 21.49 4.79
N TYR A 502 1.27 21.35 5.82
CA TYR A 502 1.72 22.48 6.62
C TYR A 502 3.24 22.55 6.66
N VAL A 503 3.76 23.76 6.70
CA VAL A 503 5.17 24.03 6.97
C VAL A 503 5.25 24.82 8.27
N ALA A 504 5.81 24.20 9.29
CA ALA A 504 5.89 24.77 10.62
C ALA A 504 6.99 25.84 10.71
N SER A 505 6.73 26.91 11.46
CA SER A 505 7.79 27.82 11.91
C SER A 505 8.67 27.14 12.96
N ALA A 506 9.90 27.64 13.19
CA ALA A 506 10.82 27.08 14.19
C ALA A 506 10.19 27.05 15.60
N GLU A 507 9.36 28.05 15.92
CA GLU A 507 8.61 28.19 17.16
C GLU A 507 7.69 27.00 17.45
N SER A 508 7.27 26.28 16.41
CA SER A 508 6.42 25.09 16.56
C SER A 508 7.11 23.94 17.30
N THR A 509 8.44 23.99 17.45
CA THR A 509 9.23 23.02 18.22
C THR A 509 9.75 23.62 19.53
N THR A 510 10.04 24.92 19.58
CA THR A 510 10.59 25.56 20.80
C THR A 510 9.48 26.01 21.77
N THR A 511 8.31 26.37 21.26
CA THR A 511 7.16 26.87 22.02
C THR A 511 5.87 26.32 21.42
N PRO A 512 5.67 24.98 21.46
CA PRO A 512 4.64 24.30 20.69
C PRO A 512 3.22 24.62 21.16
N LEU A 513 2.23 24.31 20.31
CA LEU A 513 0.84 24.18 20.75
C LEU A 513 0.74 23.08 21.81
N THR A 514 -0.03 23.35 22.86
CA THR A 514 -0.43 22.31 23.81
C THR A 514 -1.73 21.69 23.32
N VAL A 515 -1.79 20.35 23.27
CA VAL A 515 -3.00 19.62 22.93
C VAL A 515 -3.31 18.66 24.07
N THR A 516 -4.38 18.94 24.80
CA THR A 516 -4.79 18.16 25.97
C THR A 516 -6.01 17.31 25.61
N PRO A 517 -5.89 15.96 25.62
CA PRO A 517 -7.02 15.09 25.39
C PRO A 517 -7.90 14.97 26.64
N SER A 518 -9.21 14.82 26.46
CA SER A 518 -10.13 14.50 27.55
C SER A 518 -10.00 13.05 28.04
N SER A 519 -9.39 12.18 27.23
CA SER A 519 -9.15 10.75 27.51
C SER A 519 -8.05 10.24 26.58
N THR A 520 -7.24 9.29 27.05
CA THR A 520 -6.25 8.59 26.20
C THR A 520 -6.82 7.37 25.47
N THR A 521 -8.09 7.04 25.72
CA THR A 521 -8.82 5.94 25.08
C THR A 521 -10.03 6.49 24.34
N LEU A 522 -10.25 6.00 23.13
CA LEU A 522 -11.41 6.36 22.31
C LEU A 522 -12.66 5.65 22.84
N GLY A 523 -13.51 6.40 23.53
CA GLY A 523 -14.83 5.93 23.95
C GLY A 523 -15.90 6.22 22.90
N THR A 524 -17.14 5.79 23.17
CA THR A 524 -18.29 6.00 22.27
C THR A 524 -18.61 7.47 22.01
N SER A 525 -18.35 8.36 22.98
CA SER A 525 -18.51 9.81 22.83
C SER A 525 -17.33 10.50 22.13
N GLY A 526 -16.29 9.74 21.75
CA GLY A 526 -15.05 10.27 21.20
C GLY A 526 -14.10 10.86 22.25
N VAL A 527 -13.02 11.46 21.77
CA VAL A 527 -12.03 12.19 22.56
C VAL A 527 -12.04 13.65 22.15
N THR A 528 -12.23 14.55 23.12
CA THR A 528 -12.12 15.99 22.91
C THR A 528 -10.68 16.43 23.12
N LEU A 529 -10.11 17.08 22.11
CA LEU A 529 -8.78 17.65 22.10
C LEU A 529 -8.90 19.16 22.31
N THR A 530 -8.41 19.64 23.45
CA THR A 530 -8.30 21.08 23.72
C THR A 530 -6.95 21.56 23.24
N VAL A 531 -6.94 22.51 22.30
CA VAL A 531 -5.71 23.06 21.70
C VAL A 531 -5.49 24.47 22.23
N THR A 532 -4.37 24.66 22.92
CA THR A 532 -4.01 25.92 23.56
C THR A 532 -2.79 26.53 22.86
N PRO A 533 -2.94 27.72 22.25
CA PRO A 533 -1.81 28.50 21.80
C PRO A 533 -0.87 28.86 22.97
N PRO A 534 0.45 28.91 22.76
CA PRO A 534 1.39 29.31 23.80
C PRO A 534 1.19 30.77 24.21
N ALA A 535 1.56 31.09 25.45
CA ALA A 535 1.50 32.46 25.96
C ALA A 535 2.31 33.43 25.08
N GLY A 536 1.77 34.62 24.84
CA GLY A 536 2.39 35.64 23.98
C GLY A 536 2.11 35.48 22.48
N VAL A 537 1.41 34.42 22.05
CA VAL A 537 0.87 34.30 20.70
C VAL A 537 -0.59 34.76 20.68
N THR A 538 -0.88 35.72 19.82
CA THR A 538 -2.27 36.12 19.50
C THR A 538 -2.71 35.35 18.26
N PRO A 539 -3.62 34.38 18.39
CA PRO A 539 -4.01 33.55 17.25
C PRO A 539 -4.91 34.34 16.29
N ILE A 540 -4.73 34.08 14.99
CA ILE A 540 -5.45 34.71 13.88
C ILE A 540 -6.36 33.69 13.22
N GLU A 541 -5.82 32.52 12.90
CA GLU A 541 -6.54 31.47 12.20
C GLU A 541 -6.12 30.11 12.77
N ALA A 542 -7.06 29.17 12.84
CA ALA A 542 -6.76 27.80 13.24
C ALA A 542 -7.52 26.82 12.36
N ARG A 543 -6.92 25.65 12.15
CA ARG A 543 -7.44 24.61 11.28
C ARG A 543 -7.12 23.23 11.83
N VAL A 544 -8.00 22.28 11.55
CA VAL A 544 -7.76 20.86 11.76
C VAL A 544 -7.85 20.13 10.44
N THR A 545 -6.91 19.24 10.19
CA THR A 545 -6.97 18.25 9.11
C THR A 545 -6.89 16.87 9.73
N VAL A 546 -7.85 16.01 9.38
CA VAL A 546 -7.92 14.61 9.81
C VAL A 546 -7.72 13.73 8.59
N ASN A 547 -6.78 12.79 8.65
CA ASN A 547 -6.50 11.88 7.55
C ASN A 547 -6.45 10.41 8.00
N MET A 548 -6.64 9.52 7.05
CA MET A 548 -6.38 8.08 7.15
C MET A 548 -5.61 7.68 5.89
N THR A 549 -4.29 7.53 6.01
CA THR A 549 -3.30 7.28 4.93
C THR A 549 -3.73 7.79 3.55
N GLY A 550 -3.57 9.08 3.31
CA GLY A 550 -3.89 9.72 2.02
C GLY A 550 -5.36 10.10 1.80
N VAL A 551 -6.31 9.63 2.63
CA VAL A 551 -7.74 10.00 2.58
C VAL A 551 -8.02 11.15 3.54
N VAL A 552 -8.77 12.17 3.09
CA VAL A 552 -9.19 13.30 3.95
C VAL A 552 -10.51 12.98 4.64
N LEU A 553 -10.51 12.84 5.96
CA LEU A 553 -11.73 12.60 6.74
C LEU A 553 -12.42 13.91 7.17
N ASP A 554 -11.62 14.93 7.52
CA ASP A 554 -12.09 16.24 7.95
C ASP A 554 -11.03 17.29 7.60
N ASP A 555 -11.47 18.49 7.22
CA ASP A 555 -10.54 19.57 6.89
C ASP A 555 -11.20 20.95 7.02
N ARG A 556 -11.18 21.52 8.23
CA ARG A 556 -12.00 22.70 8.58
C ARG A 556 -11.32 23.69 9.50
N ALA A 557 -11.80 24.93 9.44
CA ALA A 557 -11.39 25.99 10.37
C ALA A 557 -11.92 25.71 11.78
N LEU A 558 -11.14 26.08 12.79
CA LEU A 558 -11.52 26.02 14.19
C LEU A 558 -11.84 27.42 14.72
N SER A 559 -12.87 27.50 15.56
CA SER A 559 -13.27 28.73 16.21
C SER A 559 -12.63 28.83 17.61
N LEU A 560 -12.10 29.99 17.93
CA LEU A 560 -11.52 30.27 19.24
C LEU A 560 -12.65 30.50 20.26
N SER A 561 -12.60 29.82 21.40
CA SER A 561 -13.53 30.02 22.51
C SER A 561 -12.78 29.99 23.83
N GLY A 562 -12.90 31.04 24.64
CA GLY A 562 -12.22 31.13 25.94
C GLY A 562 -10.70 31.00 25.85
N GLY A 563 -10.08 31.44 24.76
CA GLY A 563 -8.63 31.36 24.54
C GLY A 563 -8.11 30.02 24.02
N ASN A 564 -8.98 29.02 23.85
CA ASN A 564 -8.61 27.70 23.34
C ASN A 564 -9.41 27.36 22.08
N TYR A 565 -8.90 26.38 21.32
CA TYR A 565 -9.67 25.66 20.33
C TYR A 565 -10.08 24.30 20.89
N SER A 566 -11.18 23.75 20.38
CA SER A 566 -11.65 22.43 20.75
C SER A 566 -12.03 21.64 19.51
N PHE A 567 -11.67 20.37 19.49
CA PHE A 567 -12.02 19.42 18.43
C PHE A 567 -12.31 18.06 19.05
N THR A 568 -13.45 17.46 18.72
CA THR A 568 -13.79 16.10 19.18
C THR A 568 -13.65 15.12 18.04
N TYR A 569 -12.72 14.17 18.20
CA TYR A 569 -12.62 13.01 17.31
C TYR A 569 -13.52 11.89 17.83
N ALA A 570 -14.50 11.49 17.01
CA ALA A 570 -15.33 10.32 17.23
C ALA A 570 -15.56 9.64 15.87
N THR A 571 -15.30 8.34 15.76
CA THR A 571 -15.51 7.54 14.54
C THR A 571 -16.95 7.67 14.02
N ALA A 572 -17.91 7.72 14.94
CA ALA A 572 -19.33 7.93 14.63
C ALA A 572 -19.64 9.22 13.84
N ASN A 573 -18.81 10.27 13.97
CA ASN A 573 -18.98 11.52 13.21
C ASN A 573 -18.66 11.34 11.71
N TYR A 574 -17.89 10.31 11.36
CA TYR A 574 -17.41 10.04 10.00
C TYR A 574 -18.08 8.83 9.35
N ALA A 575 -18.69 7.94 10.15
CA ALA A 575 -19.23 6.65 9.71
C ALA A 575 -20.21 6.70 8.53
N SER A 576 -20.98 7.80 8.36
CA SER A 576 -21.89 7.95 7.21
C SER A 576 -21.17 8.26 5.91
N GLY A 577 -20.02 8.95 5.98
CA GLY A 577 -19.22 9.35 4.82
C GLY A 577 -18.08 8.39 4.50
N PHE A 578 -17.56 7.70 5.51
CA PHE A 578 -16.38 6.84 5.41
C PHE A 578 -16.73 5.49 6.04
N LYS A 579 -17.33 4.61 5.25
CA LYS A 579 -17.75 3.28 5.71
C LYS A 579 -16.58 2.34 5.93
N ASN A 580 -15.42 2.69 5.36
CA ASN A 580 -14.17 2.00 5.50
C ASN A 580 -13.35 2.47 6.72
N LEU A 581 -13.94 3.28 7.60
CA LEU A 581 -13.34 3.66 8.88
C LEU A 581 -13.86 2.73 9.97
N ASP A 582 -12.93 2.08 10.67
CA ASP A 582 -13.19 1.18 11.78
C ASP A 582 -13.90 1.90 12.94
N PRO A 583 -15.11 1.45 13.32
CA PRO A 583 -15.89 2.14 14.34
C PRO A 583 -15.27 2.08 15.74
N ASP A 584 -14.39 1.11 16.00
CA ASP A 584 -13.66 0.95 17.26
C ASP A 584 -12.36 1.76 17.33
N GLY A 585 -11.99 2.45 16.25
CA GLY A 585 -10.77 3.26 16.16
C GLY A 585 -9.50 2.47 15.92
N SER A 586 -9.59 1.30 15.29
CA SER A 586 -8.43 0.48 14.93
C SER A 586 -7.54 1.10 13.86
N ASP A 587 -8.12 1.82 12.89
CA ASP A 587 -7.38 2.55 11.87
C ASP A 587 -6.40 3.58 12.45
N THR A 588 -5.26 3.75 11.77
CA THR A 588 -4.31 4.81 12.04
C THR A 588 -4.86 6.14 11.49
N VAL A 589 -5.29 7.03 12.39
CA VAL A 589 -5.86 8.35 12.04
C VAL A 589 -4.99 9.47 12.58
N ASN A 590 -4.49 10.32 11.68
CA ASN A 590 -3.74 11.50 12.07
C ASN A 590 -4.65 12.72 12.15
N VAL A 591 -4.51 13.47 13.25
CA VAL A 591 -5.17 14.75 13.47
C VAL A 591 -4.10 15.83 13.55
N THR A 592 -4.10 16.75 12.59
CA THR A 592 -3.13 17.83 12.52
C THR A 592 -3.80 19.15 12.83
N PHE A 593 -3.31 19.83 13.87
CA PHE A 593 -3.74 21.16 14.25
C PHE A 593 -2.74 22.18 13.74
N TYR A 594 -3.22 23.19 13.04
CA TYR A 594 -2.45 24.34 12.59
C TYR A 594 -3.04 25.62 13.18
N VAL A 595 -2.19 26.48 13.72
CA VAL A 595 -2.54 27.81 14.22
C VAL A 595 -1.58 28.84 13.64
N ARG A 596 -2.13 29.81 12.91
CA ARG A 596 -1.42 31.04 12.55
C ARG A 596 -1.68 32.07 13.61
N GLY A 597 -0.63 32.74 14.09
CA GLY A 597 -0.75 33.83 15.05
C GLY A 597 0.34 34.88 14.90
N THR A 598 0.32 35.86 15.77
CA THR A 598 1.37 36.88 15.90
C THR A 598 1.99 36.85 17.29
N VAL A 599 3.30 37.07 17.35
CA VAL A 599 4.05 37.25 18.61
C VAL A 599 4.28 38.72 18.92
N ALA A 600 4.76 39.02 20.13
CA ALA A 600 5.23 40.36 20.50
C ALA A 600 6.25 40.88 19.46
N GLY A 601 6.01 42.07 18.91
CA GLY A 601 6.79 42.63 17.79
C GLY A 601 6.16 42.43 16.40
N GLY A 602 5.03 41.72 16.30
CA GLY A 602 4.22 41.64 15.08
C GLY A 602 4.63 40.56 14.07
N ALA A 603 5.67 39.77 14.36
CA ALA A 603 6.05 38.65 13.52
C ALA A 603 4.95 37.57 13.50
N THR A 604 4.71 36.99 12.33
CA THR A 604 3.75 35.89 12.16
C THR A 604 4.42 34.55 12.49
N VAL A 605 3.72 33.71 13.23
CA VAL A 605 4.14 32.33 13.55
C VAL A 605 3.12 31.32 13.03
N HIS A 606 3.61 30.17 12.61
CA HIS A 606 2.82 29.04 12.12
C HIS A 606 3.11 27.83 13.00
N LEU A 607 2.25 27.62 14.00
CA LEU A 607 2.38 26.56 14.98
C LEU A 607 1.55 25.35 14.56
N VAL A 608 2.13 24.17 14.68
CA VAL A 608 1.55 22.91 14.27
C VAL A 608 1.79 21.84 15.33
N LYS A 609 0.79 21.02 15.63
CA LYS A 609 0.93 19.83 16.47
C LYS A 609 0.11 18.70 15.84
N ARG A 610 0.70 17.50 15.81
CA ARG A 610 0.04 16.27 15.36
C ARG A 610 -0.38 15.45 16.58
N ALA A 611 -1.57 14.87 16.47
CA ALA A 611 -2.08 13.82 17.34
C ALA A 611 -2.36 12.57 16.49
N LEU A 612 -2.24 11.40 17.12
CA LEU A 612 -2.51 10.12 16.48
C LEU A 612 -3.60 9.39 17.25
N PHE A 613 -4.56 8.81 16.54
CA PHE A 613 -5.43 7.75 17.06
C PHE A 613 -5.07 6.45 16.35
N VAL A 614 -4.84 5.40 17.13
CA VAL A 614 -4.50 4.07 16.60
C VAL A 614 -4.87 3.01 17.62
N ALA A 615 -5.46 1.90 17.17
CA ALA A 615 -5.89 0.80 18.04
C ALA A 615 -6.77 1.26 19.23
N GLY A 616 -7.68 2.20 18.97
CA GLY A 616 -8.59 2.77 19.97
C GLY A 616 -7.91 3.66 21.03
N ARG A 617 -6.63 4.00 20.84
CA ARG A 617 -5.82 4.80 21.78
C ARG A 617 -5.37 6.10 21.14
N PHE A 618 -5.31 7.13 21.98
CA PHE A 618 -4.70 8.40 21.63
C PHE A 618 -3.21 8.36 21.96
N TRP A 619 -2.40 8.78 21.00
CA TRP A 619 -0.96 8.92 21.13
C TRP A 619 -0.52 10.34 20.74
N MET A 620 0.36 10.88 21.57
CA MET A 620 1.07 12.11 21.31
C MET A 620 2.44 11.99 21.94
N VAL A 621 3.49 12.28 21.18
CA VAL A 621 4.82 12.42 21.76
C VAL A 621 4.94 13.85 22.27
N GLU A 622 5.32 13.98 23.55
CA GLU A 622 5.40 15.25 24.27
C GLU A 622 6.36 16.23 23.60
#